data_AF-A0A662GDZ6-F1
#
_entry.id   AF-A0A662GDZ6-F1
#
_cell.length_a   1.000
_cell.length_b   1.000
_cell.length_c   1.000
_cell.angle_alpha   90.00
_cell.angle_beta   90.00
_cell.angle_gamma   90.00
#
_symmetry.space_group_name_H-M   'P 1'
#
loop_
_entity.id
_entity.type
_entity.pdbx_description
1 polymer ?
#
loop_
_entity_poly.entity_id
_entity_poly.type
_entity_poly.pdbx_seq_one_letter_code
_entity_poly.pdbx_strand_id
1 'polypeptide(L)'
;MSITAEQIVELFRKDVRARKMFAELLVVEPDIRLVLINAVLRDIATKRDIEKLTDYITGLSNKISGLSERLARLEGAYSELTERIGDLDKRIDALDKRIDNVAKISWATLLAIIGTLIATLLQ
;
A
#
# COMPACT_ATOMS: atom_id res chain seq x y z
N MET A 1 6.49 69.30 30.68
CA MET A 1 7.09 68.54 29.56
C MET A 1 6.11 67.47 29.16
N SER A 2 5.69 67.42 27.90
CA SER A 2 4.82 66.37 27.38
C SER A 2 5.62 65.10 27.11
N ILE A 3 5.15 63.96 27.62
CA ILE A 3 5.71 62.66 27.28
C ILE A 3 5.45 62.37 25.79
N THR A 4 6.46 61.88 25.06
CA THR A 4 6.30 61.47 23.65
C THR A 4 5.84 60.02 23.51
N ALA A 5 5.30 59.65 22.35
CA ALA A 5 4.89 58.28 22.07
C ALA A 5 6.05 57.28 22.18
N GLU A 6 7.25 57.63 21.70
CA GLU A 6 8.44 56.80 21.87
C GLU A 6 8.79 56.58 23.35
N GLN A 7 8.68 57.62 24.18
CA GLN A 7 8.94 57.51 25.62
C GLN A 7 7.95 56.56 26.32
N ILE A 8 6.68 56.57 25.91
CA ILE A 8 5.67 55.61 26.43
C ILE A 8 6.06 54.18 26.06
N VAL A 9 6.43 53.93 24.80
CA VAL A 9 6.83 52.60 24.35
C VAL A 9 8.07 52.11 25.10
N GLU A 10 9.03 52.99 25.35
CA GLU A 10 10.27 52.64 26.08
C GLU A 10 10.00 52.30 27.56
N LEU A 11 9.05 52.98 28.21
CA LEU A 11 8.59 52.65 29.56
C LEU A 11 7.96 51.26 29.61
N PHE A 12 7.10 50.92 28.64
CA PHE A 12 6.53 49.58 28.51
C PHE A 12 7.60 48.51 28.21
N ARG A 13 8.59 48.81 27.37
CA ARG A 13 9.69 47.87 27.10
C ARG A 13 10.46 47.50 28.37
N LYS A 14 10.72 48.47 29.24
CA LYS A 14 11.45 48.28 30.50
C LYS A 14 10.64 47.58 31.59
N ASP A 15 9.31 47.70 31.58
CA ASP A 15 8.43 47.07 32.57
C ASP A 15 7.55 45.96 31.97
N VAL A 16 7.91 44.70 32.26
CA VAL A 16 7.17 43.50 31.83
C VAL A 16 5.78 43.44 32.45
N ARG A 17 5.60 43.88 33.70
CA ARG A 17 4.29 43.84 34.39
C ARG A 17 3.34 44.82 33.75
N ALA A 18 3.82 46.04 33.47
CA ALA A 18 3.03 47.05 32.76
C ALA A 18 2.61 46.56 31.37
N ARG A 19 3.53 45.93 30.60
CA ARG A 19 3.18 45.33 29.31
C ARG A 19 2.12 44.24 29.41
N LYS A 20 2.26 43.35 30.39
CA LYS A 20 1.31 42.25 30.59
C LYS A 20 -0.07 42.77 30.98
N MET A 21 -0.13 43.71 31.91
CA MET A 21 -1.37 44.35 32.34
C MET A 21 -2.04 45.12 31.19
N PHE A 22 -1.27 45.81 30.35
CA PHE A 22 -1.79 46.47 29.16
C PHE A 22 -2.34 45.46 28.13
N ALA A 23 -1.61 44.37 27.87
CA ALA A 23 -2.09 43.31 26.98
C ALA A 23 -3.38 42.64 27.51
N GLU A 24 -3.49 42.41 28.81
CA GLU A 24 -4.69 41.86 29.44
C GLU A 24 -5.89 42.80 29.26
N LEU A 25 -5.72 44.11 29.45
CA LEU A 25 -6.77 45.11 29.19
C LEU A 25 -7.22 45.11 27.72
N LEU A 26 -6.27 45.04 26.77
CA LEU A 26 -6.58 44.98 25.33
C LEU A 26 -7.34 43.70 24.95
N VAL A 27 -7.00 42.55 25.54
CA VAL A 27 -7.70 41.28 25.25
C VAL A 27 -9.13 41.28 25.82
N VAL A 28 -9.41 42.07 26.85
CA VAL A 28 -10.77 42.21 27.40
C VAL A 28 -11.69 42.99 26.44
N GLU A 29 -11.15 43.88 25.61
CA GLU A 29 -11.96 44.60 24.61
C GLU A 29 -12.48 43.63 23.52
N PRO A 30 -13.81 43.54 23.30
CA PRO A 30 -14.40 42.60 22.35
C PRO A 30 -13.86 42.72 20.93
N ASP A 31 -13.64 43.95 20.45
CA ASP A 31 -13.19 44.22 19.09
C ASP A 31 -11.74 43.78 18.87
N ILE A 32 -10.85 44.10 19.81
CA ILE A 32 -9.44 43.66 19.76
C ILE A 32 -9.36 42.14 19.87
N ARG A 33 -10.14 41.54 20.76
CA ARG A 33 -10.20 40.08 20.91
C ARG A 33 -10.63 39.39 19.62
N LEU A 34 -11.63 39.94 18.93
CA LEU A 34 -12.11 39.40 17.66
C LEU A 34 -11.04 39.50 16.56
N VAL A 35 -10.33 40.63 16.48
CA VAL A 35 -9.20 40.81 15.56
C VAL A 35 -8.09 39.79 15.82
N LEU A 36 -7.72 39.59 17.10
CA LEU A 36 -6.71 38.60 17.48
C LEU A 36 -7.15 37.16 17.17
N ILE A 37 -8.40 36.81 17.45
CA ILE A 37 -8.96 35.49 17.11
C ILE A 37 -8.94 35.28 15.60
N ASN A 38 -9.40 36.25 14.80
CA ASN A 38 -9.42 36.13 13.35
C ASN A 38 -8.01 36.05 12.73
N ALA A 39 -7.03 36.76 13.32
CA ALA A 39 -5.63 36.67 12.92
C ALA A 39 -5.08 35.26 13.17
N VAL A 40 -5.29 34.70 14.37
CA VAL A 40 -4.81 33.37 14.73
C VAL A 40 -5.56 32.27 13.97
N LEU A 41 -6.88 32.41 13.78
CA LEU A 41 -7.73 31.41 13.13
C LEU A 41 -7.32 31.14 11.68
N ARG A 42 -6.68 32.10 11.01
CA ARG A 42 -6.15 31.93 9.65
C ARG A 42 -4.96 30.97 9.57
N ASP A 43 -4.19 30.88 10.65
CA ASP A 43 -2.93 30.14 10.69
C ASP A 43 -3.07 28.78 11.40
N ILE A 44 -4.19 28.52 12.08
CA ILE A 44 -4.44 27.27 12.79
C ILE A 44 -5.40 26.36 12.01
N ALA A 45 -5.12 25.05 12.04
CA ALA A 45 -6.07 24.06 11.57
C ALA A 45 -7.32 24.06 12.47
N THR A 46 -8.50 24.14 11.87
CA THR A 46 -9.75 24.08 12.62
C THR A 46 -10.13 22.63 12.92
N LYS A 47 -11.02 22.41 13.90
CA LYS A 47 -11.55 21.06 14.19
C LYS A 47 -12.17 20.40 12.95
N ARG A 48 -12.78 21.19 12.07
CA ARG A 48 -13.38 20.70 10.82
C ARG A 48 -12.34 20.19 9.83
N ASP A 49 -11.18 20.83 9.77
CA ASP A 49 -10.10 20.39 8.89
C ASP A 49 -9.52 19.06 9.38
N ILE A 50 -9.41 18.91 10.71
CA ILE A 50 -9.00 17.66 11.35
C ILE A 50 -10.03 16.55 11.07
N GLU A 51 -11.33 16.83 11.22
CA GLU A 51 -12.40 15.86 10.96
C GLU A 51 -12.37 15.37 9.51
N LYS A 52 -12.24 16.28 8.53
CA LYS A 52 -12.08 15.90 7.12
C LYS A 52 -10.85 15.03 6.87
N LEU A 53 -9.74 15.32 7.56
CA LEU A 53 -8.53 14.52 7.46
C LEU A 53 -8.74 13.13 8.07
N THR A 54 -9.44 13.03 9.20
CA THR A 54 -9.81 11.75 9.83
C THR A 54 -10.70 10.91 8.92
N ASP A 55 -11.70 11.52 8.28
CA ASP A 55 -12.57 10.84 7.32
C ASP A 55 -11.77 10.32 6.12
N TYR A 56 -10.87 11.14 5.59
CA TYR A 56 -9.99 10.76 4.49
C TYR A 56 -9.07 9.59 4.87
N ILE A 57 -8.45 9.64 6.05
CA ILE A 57 -7.61 8.56 6.58
C ILE A 57 -8.42 7.28 6.77
N THR A 58 -9.63 7.38 7.31
CA THR A 58 -10.54 6.23 7.47
C THR A 58 -10.89 5.62 6.11
N GLY A 59 -11.18 6.46 5.11
CA GLY A 59 -11.44 6.01 3.74
C GLY A 59 -10.24 5.31 3.10
N LEU A 60 -9.03 5.81 3.33
CA LEU A 60 -7.80 5.15 2.89
C LEU A 60 -7.58 3.82 3.59
N SER A 61 -7.81 3.75 4.91
CA SER A 61 -7.69 2.52 5.70
C SER A 61 -8.59 1.43 5.14
N ASN A 62 -9.87 1.75 4.87
CA ASN A 62 -10.82 0.81 4.28
C ASN A 62 -10.39 0.33 2.89
N LYS A 63 -9.83 1.21 2.05
CA LYS A 63 -9.28 0.82 0.73
C LYS A 63 -8.10 -0.13 0.87
N ILE A 64 -7.21 0.13 1.83
CA ILE A 64 -6.05 -0.74 2.12
C ILE A 64 -6.53 -2.11 2.56
N SER A 65 -7.49 -2.19 3.49
CA SER A 65 -8.08 -3.48 3.92
C SER A 65 -8.67 -4.25 2.73
N GLY A 66 -9.42 -3.58 1.86
CA GLY A 66 -9.97 -4.21 0.65
C GLY A 66 -8.89 -4.69 -0.33
N LEU A 67 -7.76 -3.98 -0.44
CA LEU A 67 -6.62 -4.45 -1.23
C LEU A 67 -5.95 -5.67 -0.60
N SER A 68 -5.79 -5.71 0.72
CA SER A 68 -5.23 -6.85 1.44
C SER A 68 -6.06 -8.12 1.24
N GLU A 69 -7.40 -8.01 1.28
CA GLU A 69 -8.28 -9.17 1.01
C GLU A 69 -8.14 -9.68 -0.43
N ARG A 70 -8.03 -8.77 -1.40
CA ARG A 70 -7.82 -9.14 -2.81
C ARG A 70 -6.46 -9.83 -3.02
N LEU A 71 -5.43 -9.36 -2.32
CA LEU A 71 -4.10 -9.98 -2.37
C LEU A 71 -4.14 -11.40 -1.81
N ALA A 72 -4.78 -11.62 -0.65
CA ALA A 72 -4.91 -12.95 -0.07
C ALA A 72 -5.65 -13.94 -1.01
N ARG A 73 -6.69 -13.48 -1.71
CA ARG A 73 -7.37 -14.30 -2.73
C ARG A 73 -6.47 -14.63 -3.92
N LEU A 74 -5.64 -13.67 -4.34
CA LEU A 74 -4.69 -13.88 -5.43
C LEU A 74 -3.59 -14.87 -5.05
N GLU A 75 -3.06 -14.78 -3.83
CA GLU A 75 -2.09 -15.73 -3.28
C GLU A 75 -2.67 -17.15 -3.23
N GLY A 76 -3.93 -17.30 -2.80
CA GLY A 76 -4.63 -18.59 -2.82
C GLY A 76 -4.76 -19.17 -4.22
N ALA A 77 -5.22 -18.37 -5.19
CA ALA A 77 -5.34 -18.80 -6.58
C ALA A 77 -3.98 -19.16 -7.21
N TYR A 78 -2.92 -18.43 -6.85
CA TYR A 78 -1.56 -18.72 -7.31
C TYR A 78 -1.04 -20.05 -6.75
N SER A 79 -1.32 -20.35 -5.48
CA SER A 79 -0.98 -21.64 -4.88
C SER A 79 -1.69 -22.80 -5.59
N GLU A 80 -3.00 -22.67 -5.83
CA GLU A 80 -3.76 -23.70 -6.55
C GLU A 80 -3.23 -23.92 -7.98
N LEU A 81 -2.89 -22.83 -8.68
CA LEU A 81 -2.30 -22.92 -10.01
C LEU A 81 -0.95 -23.65 -9.97
N THR A 82 -0.11 -23.36 -8.98
CA THR A 82 1.19 -24.01 -8.79
C THR A 82 1.02 -25.52 -8.57
N GLU A 83 0.05 -25.93 -7.74
CA GLU A 83 -0.26 -27.35 -7.54
C GLU A 83 -0.72 -28.04 -8.81
N ARG A 84 -1.61 -27.39 -9.58
CA ARG A 84 -2.11 -27.93 -10.86
C ARG A 84 -0.99 -28.08 -11.89
N ILE A 85 -0.04 -27.13 -11.95
CA ILE A 85 1.15 -27.25 -12.80
C ILE A 85 1.97 -28.47 -12.36
N GLY A 86 2.20 -28.64 -11.06
CA GLY A 86 2.92 -29.81 -10.54
C GLY A 86 2.25 -31.16 -10.84
N ASP A 87 0.91 -31.21 -10.86
CA ASP A 87 0.18 -32.42 -11.29
C ASP A 87 0.31 -32.67 -12.80
N LEU A 88 0.28 -31.61 -13.61
CA LEU A 88 0.50 -31.71 -15.05
C LEU A 88 1.91 -32.22 -15.38
N ASP A 89 2.94 -31.74 -14.68
CA ASP A 89 4.32 -32.22 -14.85
C ASP A 89 4.42 -33.73 -14.60
N LYS A 90 3.82 -34.23 -13.51
CA LYS A 90 3.78 -35.68 -13.21
C LYS A 90 3.08 -36.49 -14.30
N ARG A 91 2.00 -35.94 -14.87
CA ARG A 91 1.26 -36.59 -15.95
C ARG A 91 2.08 -36.62 -17.24
N ILE A 92 2.84 -35.56 -17.52
CA ILE A 92 3.79 -35.51 -18.66
C ILE A 92 4.87 -36.57 -18.47
N ASP A 93 5.51 -36.64 -17.30
CA ASP A 93 6.52 -37.69 -16.99
C ASP A 93 5.97 -39.11 -17.20
N ALA A 94 4.72 -39.35 -16.80
CA ALA A 94 4.07 -40.63 -16.99
C ALA A 94 3.79 -40.94 -18.48
N LEU A 95 3.42 -39.92 -19.26
CA LEU A 95 3.23 -40.06 -20.70
C LEU A 95 4.57 -40.33 -21.41
N ASP A 96 5.64 -39.63 -21.05
CA ASP A 96 6.97 -39.84 -21.63
C ASP A 96 7.44 -41.29 -21.43
N LYS A 97 7.29 -41.84 -20.22
CA LYS A 97 7.60 -43.27 -19.96
C LYS A 97 6.77 -44.22 -20.80
N ARG A 98 5.49 -43.91 -21.04
CA ARG A 98 4.62 -44.74 -21.89
C ARG A 98 5.07 -44.67 -23.34
N ILE A 99 5.44 -43.50 -23.83
CA ILE A 99 5.98 -43.29 -25.18
C ILE A 99 7.27 -44.09 -25.36
N ASP A 100 8.20 -44.01 -24.39
CA ASP A 100 9.44 -44.80 -24.41
C ASP A 100 9.17 -46.31 -24.48
N ASN A 101 8.20 -46.79 -23.70
CA ASN A 101 7.84 -48.21 -23.72
C ASN A 101 7.24 -48.62 -25.07
N VAL A 102 6.36 -47.80 -25.65
CA VAL A 102 5.79 -48.04 -26.98
C VAL A 102 6.89 -48.04 -28.05
N ALA A 103 7.84 -47.11 -27.98
CA ALA A 103 8.97 -47.05 -28.90
C ALA A 103 9.83 -48.32 -28.80
N LYS A 104 10.15 -48.78 -27.59
CA LYS A 104 10.91 -50.02 -27.37
C LYS A 104 10.20 -51.25 -27.94
N ILE A 105 8.89 -51.39 -27.68
CA ILE A 105 8.10 -52.50 -28.22
C ILE A 105 8.08 -52.45 -29.75
N SER A 106 7.91 -51.25 -30.33
CA SER A 106 7.89 -51.07 -31.79
C SER A 106 9.21 -51.48 -32.44
N TRP A 107 10.35 -51.13 -31.83
CA TRP A 107 11.65 -51.60 -32.32
C TRP A 107 11.80 -53.13 -32.20
N ALA A 108 11.36 -53.71 -31.08
CA ALA A 108 11.42 -55.15 -30.88
C ALA A 108 10.56 -55.92 -31.91
N THR A 109 9.35 -55.45 -32.21
CA THR A 109 8.49 -56.07 -33.22
C THR A 109 9.04 -55.92 -34.63
N LEU A 110 9.57 -54.75 -34.99
CA LEU A 110 10.24 -54.54 -36.27
C LEU A 110 11.43 -55.49 -36.45
N LEU A 111 12.28 -55.62 -35.44
CA LEU A 111 13.41 -56.55 -35.46
C LEU A 111 12.96 -58.00 -35.60
N ALA A 112 11.91 -58.42 -34.89
CA ALA A 112 11.35 -59.76 -34.99
C ALA A 112 10.83 -60.07 -36.40
N ILE A 113 10.10 -59.13 -37.01
CA ILE A 113 9.59 -59.26 -38.39
C ILE A 113 10.73 -59.37 -39.40
N ILE A 114 11.75 -58.51 -39.29
CA ILE A 114 12.93 -58.56 -40.16
C ILE A 114 13.64 -59.92 -40.01
N GLY A 115 13.82 -60.41 -38.78
CA GLY A 115 14.43 -61.72 -38.53
C GLY A 115 13.65 -62.88 -39.16
N THR A 116 12.32 -62.84 -39.10
CA THR A 116 11.47 -63.87 -39.74
C THR A 116 11.53 -63.79 -41.27
N LEU A 117 11.53 -62.59 -41.84
CA LEU A 117 11.69 -62.39 -43.29
C LEU A 117 13.02 -62.93 -43.79
N ILE A 118 14.12 -62.66 -43.09
CA ILE A 118 15.46 -63.18 -43.46
C ILE A 118 15.48 -64.71 -43.40
N ALA A 119 14.93 -65.31 -42.35
CA ALA A 119 14.87 -66.77 -42.21
C ALA A 119 14.08 -67.45 -43.33
N THR A 120 12.95 -66.86 -43.74
CA THR A 120 12.12 -67.39 -44.84
C THR A 120 12.75 -67.22 -46.23
N LEU A 121 13.60 -66.19 -46.44
CA LEU A 121 14.31 -65.99 -47.71
C LEU A 121 15.56 -66.87 -47.88
N LEU A 122 16.10 -67.41 -46.78
CA LEU A 122 17.30 -68.27 -46.78
C LEU A 122 16.99 -69.78 -46.82
N GLN A 123 15.73 -70.18 -46.63
CA GLN A 123 15.24 -71.54 -46.79
C GLN A 123 14.89 -71.83 -48.26
#